data_AF-A0A2V6L6S1-F1
#
_entry.id   AF-A0A2V6L6S1-F1
#
_cell.length_a   1.000
_cell.length_b   1.000
_cell.length_c   1.000
_cell.angle_alpha   90.00
_cell.angle_beta   90.00
_cell.angle_gamma   90.00
#
_symmetry.space_group_name_H-M   'P 1'
#
loop_
_entity.id
_entity.type
_entity.pdbx_description
1 polymer ?
#
loop_
_entity_poly.entity_id
_entity_poly.type
_entity_poly.pdbx_seq_one_letter_code
_entity_poly.pdbx_strand_id
1 'polypeptide(L)'
;MSASEIIKELPKLSEAERRAVLNKLRELAAQDEDVRAREQAADEQAARLDRLEEAAADYRAVDLRSRGISEAQAGDLRSRLKTFAEDWDRPEAAIYDEDPAR
;
A
#
# COMPACT_ATOMS: atom_id res chain seq x y z
N MET A 1 35.47 -13.18 -5.55
CA MET A 1 35.05 -14.33 -6.36
C MET A 1 34.20 -13.80 -7.49
N SER A 2 34.66 -13.90 -8.73
CA SER A 2 33.96 -13.36 -9.91
C SER A 2 33.07 -14.43 -10.55
N ALA A 3 31.96 -14.04 -11.18
CA ALA A 3 31.08 -14.96 -11.92
C ALA A 3 31.85 -15.80 -12.97
N SER A 4 32.94 -15.25 -13.51
CA SER A 4 33.82 -15.94 -14.46
C SER A 4 34.64 -17.08 -13.82
N GLU A 5 34.95 -17.02 -12.53
CA GLU A 5 35.66 -18.10 -11.82
C GLU A 5 34.70 -19.26 -11.53
N ILE A 6 33.45 -18.97 -11.17
CA ILE A 6 32.42 -19.98 -10.94
C ILE A 6 32.17 -20.80 -12.21
N ILE A 7 32.08 -20.14 -13.38
CA ILE A 7 31.87 -20.82 -14.67
C ILE A 7 33.02 -21.77 -15.03
N LYS A 8 34.26 -21.45 -14.65
CA LYS A 8 35.45 -22.29 -14.91
C LYS A 8 35.54 -23.52 -14.03
N GLU A 9 34.98 -23.47 -12.81
CA GLU A 9 35.01 -24.57 -11.86
C GLU A 9 33.80 -25.52 -12.02
N LEU A 10 32.68 -25.06 -12.60
CA LEU A 10 31.49 -25.88 -12.89
C LEU A 10 31.76 -27.23 -13.58
N PRO A 11 32.61 -27.33 -14.63
CA PRO A 11 32.88 -28.61 -15.29
C PRO A 11 33.72 -29.58 -14.43
N LYS A 12 34.40 -29.11 -13.38
CA LYS A 12 35.22 -29.94 -12.47
C LYS A 12 34.40 -30.60 -11.36
N LEU A 13 33.16 -30.14 -11.17
CA LEU A 13 32.23 -30.66 -10.18
C LEU A 13 31.62 -32.00 -10.62
N SER A 14 31.36 -32.88 -9.67
CA SER A 14 30.57 -34.09 -9.88
C SER A 14 29.14 -33.74 -10.33
N GLU A 15 28.41 -34.71 -10.89
CA GLU A 15 27.02 -34.49 -11.31
C GLU A 15 26.12 -34.09 -10.13
N ALA A 16 26.34 -34.68 -8.95
CA ALA A 16 25.60 -34.36 -7.73
C ALA A 16 25.82 -32.91 -7.29
N GLU A 17 27.07 -32.43 -7.32
CA GLU A 17 27.42 -31.05 -6.97
C GLU A 17 26.85 -30.06 -7.99
N ARG A 18 26.92 -30.38 -9.29
CA ARG A 18 26.29 -29.55 -10.34
C ARG A 18 24.77 -29.44 -10.15
N ARG A 19 24.11 -30.54 -9.77
CA ARG A 19 22.66 -30.55 -9.48
C ARG A 19 22.32 -29.66 -8.29
N ALA A 20 23.14 -29.72 -7.22
CA ALA A 20 22.95 -28.89 -6.04
C ALA A 20 23.12 -27.40 -6.36
N VAL A 21 24.13 -27.03 -7.15
CA VAL A 21 24.35 -25.64 -7.60
C VAL A 21 23.16 -25.14 -8.43
N LEU A 22 22.67 -25.94 -9.39
CA LEU A 22 21.50 -25.56 -10.21
C LEU A 22 20.23 -25.35 -9.37
N ASN A 23 19.99 -26.21 -8.38
CA ASN A 23 18.84 -26.05 -7.48
C ASN A 23 18.97 -24.77 -6.66
N LYS A 24 20.16 -24.44 -6.15
CA LYS A 24 20.37 -23.22 -5.39
C LYS A 24 20.22 -21.96 -6.25
N LEU A 25 20.69 -21.98 -7.49
CA LEU A 25 20.48 -20.86 -8.42
C LEU A 25 19.00 -20.65 -8.75
N ARG A 26 18.23 -21.73 -8.91
CA ARG A 26 16.77 -21.64 -9.08
C ARG A 26 16.07 -21.06 -7.86
N GLU A 27 16.47 -21.48 -6.66
CA GLU A 27 15.94 -20.95 -5.40
C GLU A 27 16.22 -19.45 -5.28
N LEU A 28 17.45 -19.02 -5.58
CA LEU A 28 17.83 -17.61 -5.56
C LEU A 28 17.08 -16.79 -6.61
N ALA A 29 16.91 -17.32 -7.83
CA ALA A 29 16.14 -16.64 -8.87
C ALA A 29 14.66 -16.47 -8.47
N ALA A 30 14.07 -17.45 -7.79
CA ALA A 30 12.71 -17.33 -7.25
C ALA A 30 12.64 -16.28 -6.12
N GLN A 31 13.65 -16.22 -5.26
CA GLN A 31 13.75 -15.19 -4.22
C GLN A 31 13.87 -13.78 -4.81
N ASP A 32 14.65 -13.60 -5.88
CA ASP A 32 14.75 -12.32 -6.59
C ASP A 32 13.42 -11.89 -7.22
N GLU A 33 12.65 -12.84 -7.77
CA GLU A 33 11.31 -12.56 -8.30
C GLU A 33 10.35 -12.10 -7.19
N ASP A 34 10.37 -12.77 -6.03
CA ASP A 34 9.59 -12.36 -4.85
C ASP A 34 9.99 -10.97 -4.34
N VAL A 35 11.28 -10.64 -4.35
CA VAL A 35 11.79 -9.31 -3.95
C VAL A 35 11.27 -8.25 -4.93
N ARG A 36 11.38 -8.50 -6.25
CA ARG A 36 10.87 -7.59 -7.28
C ARG A 36 9.36 -7.41 -7.18
N ALA A 37 8.62 -8.47 -6.92
CA ALA A 37 7.17 -8.38 -6.73
C ALA A 37 6.81 -7.51 -5.51
N ARG A 38 7.58 -7.61 -4.42
CA ARG A 38 7.41 -6.75 -3.24
C ARG A 38 7.76 -5.29 -3.52
N GLU A 39 8.85 -5.03 -4.24
CA GLU A 39 9.25 -3.68 -4.65
C GLU A 39 8.19 -3.04 -5.54
N GLN A 40 7.72 -3.76 -6.56
CA GLN A 40 6.64 -3.29 -7.44
C GLN A 40 5.35 -2.99 -6.65
N ALA A 41 4.96 -3.86 -5.72
CA ALA A 41 3.80 -3.63 -4.88
C ALA A 41 3.97 -2.39 -3.98
N ALA A 42 5.18 -2.14 -3.47
CA ALA A 42 5.48 -0.94 -2.70
C ALA A 42 5.37 0.34 -3.55
N ASP A 43 5.87 0.30 -4.80
CA ASP A 43 5.76 1.43 -5.74
C ASP A 43 4.30 1.71 -6.11
N GLU A 44 3.50 0.66 -6.37
CA GLU A 44 2.06 0.79 -6.63
C GLU A 44 1.31 1.38 -5.43
N GLN A 45 1.68 0.96 -4.21
CA GLN A 45 1.12 1.51 -2.98
C GLN A 45 1.51 2.98 -2.76
N ALA A 46 2.76 3.35 -3.03
CA ALA A 46 3.21 4.74 -2.96
C ALA A 46 2.42 5.61 -3.96
N ALA A 47 2.30 5.18 -5.21
CA ALA A 47 1.50 5.89 -6.21
C ALA A 47 0.01 5.98 -5.84
N ARG A 48 -0.54 4.97 -5.14
CA ARG A 48 -1.91 5.02 -4.61
C ARG A 48 -2.04 6.04 -3.47
N LEU A 49 -1.05 6.12 -2.58
CA LEU A 49 -1.02 7.11 -1.51
C LEU A 49 -0.98 8.53 -2.06
N ASP A 50 -0.13 8.80 -3.05
CA ASP A 50 -0.04 10.12 -3.69
C ASP A 50 -1.40 10.56 -4.28
N ARG A 51 -2.12 9.64 -4.95
CA ARG A 51 -3.48 9.93 -5.48
C ARG A 51 -4.50 10.20 -4.38
N LEU A 52 -4.42 9.48 -3.26
CA LEU A 52 -5.31 9.71 -2.13
C LEU A 52 -4.99 11.04 -1.43
N GLU A 53 -3.72 11.43 -1.37
CA GLU A 53 -3.31 12.73 -0.84
C GLU A 53 -3.80 13.88 -1.73
N GLU A 54 -3.71 13.73 -3.05
CA GLU A 54 -4.29 14.68 -4.02
C GLU A 54 -5.81 14.81 -3.84
N ALA A 55 -6.52 13.69 -3.75
CA ALA A 55 -7.97 13.70 -3.47
C ALA A 55 -8.31 14.27 -2.08
N ALA A 56 -7.48 14.03 -1.07
CA ALA A 56 -7.66 14.57 0.27
C ALA A 56 -7.37 16.08 0.35
N ALA A 57 -6.55 16.61 -0.55
CA ALA A 57 -6.29 18.05 -0.64
C ALA A 57 -7.58 18.83 -0.92
N ASP A 58 -8.50 18.28 -1.71
CA ASP A 58 -9.82 18.87 -1.96
C ASP A 58 -10.68 18.92 -0.70
N TYR A 59 -10.58 17.93 0.19
CA TYR A 59 -11.28 17.92 1.47
C TYR A 59 -10.62 18.82 2.52
N ARG A 60 -9.29 18.95 2.50
CA ARG A 60 -8.55 19.90 3.38
C ARG A 60 -8.77 21.35 2.99
N ALA A 61 -9.20 21.63 1.76
CA ALA A 61 -9.49 22.96 1.24
C ALA A 61 -10.83 23.55 1.71
N VAL A 62 -11.59 22.86 2.56
CA VAL A 62 -12.85 23.37 3.13
C VAL A 62 -12.55 24.51 4.12
N ASP A 63 -12.48 25.74 3.62
CA ASP A 63 -12.41 26.94 4.46
C ASP A 63 -13.78 27.21 5.11
N LEU A 64 -13.92 26.78 6.37
CA LEU A 64 -15.11 27.01 7.18
C LEU A 64 -15.40 28.50 7.39
N ARG A 65 -14.36 29.35 7.44
CA ARG A 65 -14.52 30.80 7.64
C ARG A 65 -15.12 31.46 6.41
N SER A 66 -14.69 31.08 5.19
CA SER A 66 -15.34 31.53 3.94
C SER A 66 -16.82 31.17 3.87
N ARG A 67 -17.23 30.12 4.59
CA ARG A 67 -18.62 29.66 4.71
C ARG A 67 -19.38 30.27 5.90
N GLY A 68 -18.79 31.27 6.56
CA GLY A 68 -19.41 31.99 7.68
C GLY A 68 -19.42 31.22 9.00
N ILE A 69 -18.62 30.14 9.11
CA ILE A 69 -18.52 29.33 10.32
C ILE A 69 -17.27 29.76 11.08
N SER A 70 -17.48 30.40 12.23
CA SER A 70 -16.41 30.71 13.19
C SER A 70 -15.92 29.45 13.91
N GLU A 71 -14.75 29.53 14.53
CA GLU A 71 -14.19 28.44 15.33
C GLU A 71 -15.11 28.00 16.48
N ALA A 72 -15.79 28.96 17.13
CA ALA A 72 -16.78 28.69 18.16
C ALA A 72 -17.99 27.92 17.61
N GLN A 73 -18.50 28.30 16.43
CA GLN A 73 -19.60 27.59 15.77
C GLN A 73 -19.18 26.22 15.26
N ALA A 74 -17.95 26.07 14.77
CA ALA A 74 -17.40 24.76 14.40
C ALA A 74 -17.24 23.85 15.64
N GLY A 75 -16.86 24.42 16.79
CA GLY A 75 -16.83 23.73 18.07
C GLY A 75 -18.22 23.24 18.50
N ASP A 76 -19.22 24.11 18.48
CA ASP A 76 -20.62 23.75 18.78
C ASP A 76 -21.13 22.65 17.85
N LEU A 77 -20.92 22.80 16.54
CA LEU A 77 -21.35 21.82 15.55
C LEU A 77 -20.69 20.46 15.76
N ARG A 78 -19.37 20.43 16.05
CA ARG A 78 -18.66 19.19 16.38
C ARG A 78 -19.20 18.52 17.63
N SER A 79 -19.48 19.29 18.69
CA SER A 79 -20.06 18.75 19.93
C SER A 79 -21.44 18.15 19.70
N ARG A 80 -22.28 18.80 18.90
CA ARG A 80 -23.64 18.33 18.57
C ARG A 80 -23.62 17.09 17.66
N LEU A 81 -22.68 17.04 16.72
CA LEU A 81 -22.56 15.93 15.78
C LEU A 81 -21.80 14.72 16.35
N LYS A 82 -21.12 14.85 17.50
CA LYS A 82 -20.33 13.77 18.10
C LYS A 82 -21.15 12.48 18.30
N THR A 83 -22.36 12.59 18.85
CA THR A 83 -23.24 11.44 19.07
C THR A 83 -23.69 10.80 17.75
N PHE A 84 -23.84 11.60 16.69
CA PHE A 84 -24.17 11.09 15.37
C PHE A 84 -22.98 10.36 14.73
N ALA A 85 -21.75 10.86 14.91
CA ALA A 85 -20.54 10.18 14.44
C ALA A 85 -20.38 8.80 15.08
N GLU A 86 -20.61 8.69 16.39
CA GLU A 86 -20.57 7.41 17.11
C GLU A 86 -21.63 6.40 16.63
N ASP A 87 -22.78 6.88 16.15
CA ASP A 87 -23.84 6.06 15.56
C ASP A 87 -23.54 5.68 14.10
N TRP A 88 -22.82 6.54 13.38
CA TRP A 88 -22.39 6.29 11.99
C TRP A 88 -21.26 5.24 11.88
N ASP A 89 -20.45 5.07 12.94
CA ASP A 89 -19.42 4.01 13.00
C ASP A 89 -20.01 2.61 13.22
N ARG A 90 -21.33 2.49 13.39
CA ARG A 90 -22.01 1.20 13.58
C ARG A 90 -22.16 0.45 12.26
N PRO A 91 -22.04 -0.88 12.25
CA PRO A 91 -22.17 -1.68 11.02
C PRO A 91 -23.53 -1.53 10.34
N GLU A 92 -24.58 -1.16 11.07
CA GLU A 92 -25.91 -0.86 10.52
C GLU A 92 -25.94 0.39 9.63
N ALA A 93 -25.04 1.36 9.85
CA ALA A 93 -24.95 2.57 9.04
C ALA A 93 -24.26 2.34 7.69
N ALA A 94 -23.52 1.22 7.53
CA ALA A 94 -22.83 0.86 6.28
C ALA A 94 -23.79 0.68 5.08
N ILE A 95 -25.09 0.48 5.34
CA ILE A 95 -26.13 0.43 4.30
C ILE A 95 -26.17 1.75 3.49
N TYR A 96 -25.78 2.88 4.08
CA TYR A 96 -25.75 4.17 3.41
C TYR A 96 -24.46 4.43 2.61
N ASP A 97 -23.42 3.61 2.79
CA ASP A 97 -22.19 3.67 2.00
C ASP A 97 -22.34 2.93 0.66
N GLU A 98 -23.38 2.11 0.51
CA GLU A 98 -23.72 1.43 -0.73
C GLU A 98 -24.35 2.43 -1.71
N ASP A 99 -23.65 2.74 -2.80
CA ASP A 99 -24.17 3.56 -3.90
C ASP A 99 -25.39 2.87 -4.53
N PRO A 100 -26.62 3.46 -4.45
CA PRO A 100 -27.82 2.86 -5.02
C PRO A 100 -27.81 2.83 -6.56
N ALA A 101 -26.79 3.38 -7.22
CA ALA A 101 -26.67 3.45 -8.68
C ALA A 101 -25.75 2.41 -9.33
N ARG A 102 -25.52 1.24 -8.70
CA ARG A 102 -24.91 0.08 -9.40
C ARG A 102 -25.95 -0.79 -10.09
#